data_AF-A0AAX3YSI8-F1
#
_entry.id   AF-A0AAX3YSI8-F1
#
_cell.length_a   1.000
_cell.length_b   1.000
_cell.length_c   1.000
_cell.angle_alpha   90.00
_cell.angle_beta   90.00
_cell.angle_gamma   90.00
#
_symmetry.space_group_name_H-M   'P 1'
#
loop_
_entity.id
_entity.type
_entity.pdbx_description
1 polymer ?
#
loop_
_entity_poly.entity_id
_entity_poly.type
_entity_poly.pdbx_seq_one_letter_code
_entity_poly.pdbx_strand_id
1 'polypeptide(L)'
;MDQLNQRPDQHTVARLGELVEDLPFAERIPRRSGDVAFDEAWEVRAFSIATALHTQGRFEWPEFQSRLISSIERWESENSTTNGRDWSYYERWMLALEEVVESRGMVTPDEIDRRTKQILETPANANHQHAVREPITVSPAASTAHLGERWPIDRTPSAHS
;
A
#
# COMPACT_ATOMS: atom_id res chain seq x y z
N MET A 1 -4.95 -16.70 -5.36
CA MET A 1 -5.38 -15.64 -4.43
C MET A 1 -4.23 -15.10 -3.56
N ASP A 2 -3.07 -15.76 -3.53
CA ASP A 2 -2.03 -15.55 -2.51
C ASP A 2 -1.15 -14.28 -2.67
N GLN A 3 -1.06 -13.71 -3.89
CA GLN A 3 -0.19 -12.55 -4.13
C GLN A 3 -0.80 -11.20 -3.72
N LEU A 4 -2.13 -11.07 -3.71
CA LEU A 4 -2.82 -9.80 -3.44
C LEU A 4 -3.03 -9.53 -1.95
N ASN A 5 -2.68 -10.50 -1.12
CA ASN A 5 -2.83 -10.42 0.32
C ASN A 5 -1.51 -10.68 1.06
N GLN A 6 -0.37 -10.38 0.42
CA GLN A 6 0.91 -10.47 1.10
C GLN A 6 1.06 -9.34 2.11
N ARG A 7 1.60 -9.66 3.29
CA ARG A 7 1.89 -8.70 4.34
C ARG A 7 2.61 -7.46 3.77
N PRO A 8 2.15 -6.25 4.12
CA PRO A 8 2.73 -5.00 3.61
C PRO A 8 4.20 -4.83 4.02
N ASP A 9 4.98 -4.19 3.15
CA ASP A 9 6.40 -3.87 3.40
C ASP A 9 6.56 -2.71 4.41
N GLN A 10 7.76 -2.61 5.01
CA GLN A 10 8.04 -1.63 6.08
C GLN A 10 7.97 -0.17 5.62
N HIS A 11 8.28 0.14 4.35
CA HIS A 11 8.23 1.51 3.87
C HIS A 11 6.78 1.99 3.71
N THR A 12 5.90 1.10 3.24
CA THR A 12 4.45 1.36 3.21
C THR A 12 3.91 1.61 4.62
N VAL A 13 4.31 0.79 5.60
CA VAL A 13 3.90 0.98 7.01
C VAL A 13 4.41 2.30 7.57
N ALA A 14 5.68 2.66 7.34
CA ALA A 14 6.28 3.89 7.86
C ALA A 14 5.59 5.17 7.35
N ARG A 15 5.33 5.22 6.03
CA ARG A 15 4.63 6.37 5.41
C ARG A 15 3.22 6.56 5.97
N LEU A 16 2.52 5.46 6.25
CA LEU A 16 1.19 5.51 6.86
C LEU A 16 1.27 5.89 8.32
N GLY A 17 2.32 5.49 9.04
CA GLY A 17 2.59 5.95 10.40
C GLY A 17 2.60 7.48 10.51
N GLU A 18 3.26 8.17 9.58
CA GLU A 18 3.24 9.65 9.56
C GLU A 18 1.83 10.22 9.38
N LEU A 19 1.05 9.66 8.44
CA LEU A 19 -0.34 10.09 8.21
C LEU A 19 -1.23 9.83 9.44
N VAL A 20 -0.96 8.77 10.20
CA VAL A 20 -1.72 8.40 11.40
C VAL A 20 -1.53 9.42 12.50
N GLU A 21 -0.32 9.94 12.70
CA GLU A 21 -0.05 10.92 13.76
C GLU A 21 -0.84 12.22 13.59
N ASP A 22 -1.22 12.56 12.35
CA ASP A 22 -2.00 13.75 12.03
C ASP A 22 -3.52 13.54 12.17
N LEU A 23 -3.98 12.31 12.42
CA LEU A 23 -5.41 12.02 12.56
C LEU A 23 -5.91 12.39 13.97
N PRO A 24 -7.12 12.97 14.08
CA PRO A 24 -7.76 13.09 15.36
C PRO A 24 -8.00 11.68 15.96
N PHE A 25 -7.59 11.49 17.21
CA PHE A 25 -7.74 10.23 17.96
C PHE A 25 -6.85 9.06 17.50
N ALA A 26 -5.66 9.36 16.97
CA ALA A 26 -4.64 8.38 16.57
C ALA A 26 -4.31 7.33 17.65
N GLU A 27 -4.54 7.64 18.92
CA GLU A 27 -4.36 6.73 20.06
C GLU A 27 -5.30 5.51 20.05
N ARG A 28 -6.40 5.56 19.28
CA ARG A 28 -7.40 4.49 19.22
C ARG A 28 -7.12 3.45 18.14
N ILE A 29 -6.11 3.68 17.30
CA ILE A 29 -5.70 2.76 16.24
C ILE A 29 -4.79 1.69 16.85
N PRO A 30 -5.03 0.38 16.64
CA PRO A 30 -4.18 -0.67 17.16
C PRO A 30 -2.72 -0.54 16.68
N ARG A 31 -1.77 -0.57 17.63
CA ARG A 31 -0.34 -0.47 17.36
C ARG A 31 0.43 -1.70 17.83
N ARG A 32 1.48 -2.08 17.10
CA ARG A 32 2.44 -3.13 17.44
C ARG A 32 3.85 -2.53 17.37
N SER A 33 4.54 -2.48 18.51
CA SER A 33 5.88 -1.89 18.63
C SER A 33 6.00 -0.41 18.20
N GLY A 34 4.92 0.36 18.33
CA GLY A 34 4.88 1.80 18.00
C GLY A 34 4.24 2.12 16.65
N ASP A 35 4.22 1.17 15.73
CA ASP A 35 3.63 1.32 14.39
C ASP A 35 2.19 0.79 14.35
N VAL A 36 1.39 1.28 13.40
CA VAL A 36 0.06 0.71 13.14
C VAL A 36 0.18 -0.76 12.77
N ALA A 37 -0.56 -1.61 13.48
CA ALA A 37 -0.54 -3.04 13.25
C ALA A 37 -1.41 -3.38 12.04
N PHE A 38 -0.80 -3.95 11.01
CA PHE A 38 -1.47 -4.58 9.89
C PHE A 38 -0.92 -6.00 9.72
N ASP A 39 -1.82 -6.97 9.78
CA ASP A 39 -1.51 -8.38 9.59
C ASP A 39 -1.70 -8.78 8.11
N GLU A 40 -2.60 -8.11 7.38
CA GLU A 40 -2.92 -8.42 5.98
C GLU A 40 -2.85 -7.20 5.04
N ALA A 41 -2.58 -7.43 3.74
CA ALA A 41 -2.41 -6.34 2.76
C ALA A 41 -3.69 -5.53 2.53
N TRP A 42 -4.85 -6.16 2.67
CA TRP A 42 -6.14 -5.48 2.52
C TRP A 42 -6.40 -4.51 3.68
N GLU A 43 -5.86 -4.76 4.88
CA GLU A 43 -6.06 -3.90 6.06
C GLU A 43 -5.40 -2.53 5.86
N VAL A 44 -4.15 -2.52 5.37
CA VAL A 44 -3.45 -1.29 4.97
C VAL A 44 -4.24 -0.52 3.92
N ARG A 45 -4.80 -1.22 2.93
CA ARG A 45 -5.58 -0.57 1.86
C ARG A 45 -6.86 0.06 2.40
N ALA A 46 -7.60 -0.66 3.24
CA ALA A 46 -8.82 -0.14 3.86
C ALA A 46 -8.53 1.10 4.73
N PHE A 47 -7.46 1.06 5.53
CA PHE A 47 -7.00 2.19 6.30
C PHE A 47 -6.62 3.38 5.42
N SER A 48 -5.83 3.14 4.38
CA SER A 48 -5.37 4.18 3.44
C SER A 48 -6.53 4.85 2.71
N ILE A 49 -7.56 4.10 2.33
CA ILE A 49 -8.75 4.64 1.67
C ILE A 49 -9.53 5.53 2.63
N ALA A 50 -9.79 5.04 3.86
CA ALA A 50 -10.53 5.81 4.85
C ALA A 50 -9.83 7.14 5.19
N THR A 51 -8.52 7.08 5.44
CA THR A 51 -7.71 8.27 5.74
C THR A 51 -7.64 9.23 4.57
N ALA A 52 -7.40 8.75 3.35
CA ALA A 52 -7.38 9.60 2.16
C ALA A 52 -8.71 10.32 1.92
N LEU A 53 -9.84 9.62 2.09
CA LEU A 53 -11.17 10.23 1.96
C LEU A 53 -11.40 11.31 3.04
N HIS A 54 -11.00 11.04 4.28
CA HIS A 54 -11.09 12.03 5.36
C HIS A 54 -10.21 13.27 5.07
N THR A 55 -8.94 13.08 4.72
CA THR A 55 -8.01 14.18 4.36
C THR A 55 -8.53 15.01 3.18
N GLN A 56 -9.30 14.40 2.28
CA GLN A 56 -9.97 15.08 1.16
C GLN A 56 -11.29 15.79 1.55
N GLY A 57 -11.67 15.79 2.84
CA GLY A 57 -12.91 16.40 3.32
C GLY A 57 -14.17 15.69 2.84
N ARG A 58 -14.08 14.42 2.46
CA ARG A 58 -15.22 13.62 1.97
C ARG A 58 -16.18 13.28 3.09
N PHE A 59 -15.65 13.03 4.29
CA PHE A 59 -16.39 12.89 5.52
C PHE A 59 -15.56 13.37 6.71
N GLU A 60 -16.23 13.62 7.83
CA GLU A 60 -15.60 14.01 9.08
C GLU A 60 -15.19 12.78 9.89
N TRP A 61 -14.01 12.80 10.49
CA TRP A 61 -13.51 11.64 11.23
C TRP A 61 -14.42 11.14 12.37
N PRO A 62 -15.06 12.02 13.20
CA PRO A 62 -15.99 11.57 14.24
C PRO A 62 -17.18 10.79 13.70
N GLU A 63 -17.58 11.07 12.46
CA GLU A 63 -18.68 10.37 11.78
C GLU A 63 -18.29 8.91 11.48
N PHE A 64 -17.09 8.70 10.94
CA PHE A 64 -16.52 7.37 10.72
C PHE A 64 -16.33 6.62 12.05
N GLN A 65 -15.75 7.28 13.04
CA GLN A 65 -15.51 6.70 14.36
C GLN A 65 -16.82 6.24 15.03
N SER A 66 -17.90 7.02 14.92
CA SER A 66 -19.20 6.62 15.46
C SER A 66 -19.70 5.32 14.82
N ARG A 67 -19.59 5.19 13.49
CA ARG A 67 -20.02 3.96 12.78
C ARG A 67 -19.14 2.76 13.13
N LEU A 68 -17.84 2.97 13.31
CA LEU A 68 -16.93 1.92 13.77
C LEU A 68 -17.30 1.41 15.16
N ILE A 69 -17.59 2.31 16.10
CA ILE A 69 -18.05 1.92 17.44
C ILE A 69 -19.34 1.12 17.34
N SER A 70 -20.34 1.60 16.59
CA SER A 70 -21.60 0.87 16.41
C SER A 70 -21.43 -0.50 15.76
N SER A 71 -20.49 -0.64 14.82
CA SER A 71 -20.16 -1.92 14.16
C SER A 71 -19.51 -2.91 15.13
N ILE A 72 -18.65 -2.42 16.03
CA ILE A 72 -18.02 -3.22 17.10
C ILE A 72 -19.09 -3.68 18.10
N GLU A 73 -19.90 -2.75 18.62
CA GLU A 73 -20.96 -3.06 19.60
C GLU A 73 -21.98 -4.06 19.05
N ARG A 74 -22.37 -3.91 17.77
CA ARG A 74 -23.28 -4.85 17.09
C ARG A 74 -22.70 -6.26 17.09
N TRP A 75 -21.44 -6.40 16.66
CA TRP A 75 -20.78 -7.70 16.63
C TRP A 75 -20.65 -8.31 18.02
N GLU A 76 -20.28 -7.53 19.04
CA GLU A 76 -20.16 -8.01 20.42
C GLU A 76 -21.50 -8.53 20.95
N SER A 77 -22.60 -7.84 20.63
CA SER A 77 -23.95 -8.28 21.02
C SER A 77 -24.37 -9.58 20.33
N GLU A 78 -24.02 -9.75 19.05
CA GLU A 78 -24.38 -10.92 18.25
C GLU A 78 -23.49 -12.14 18.58
N ASN A 79 -22.27 -11.90 19.06
CA ASN A 79 -21.25 -12.92 19.30
C ASN A 79 -20.90 -13.08 20.79
N SER A 80 -21.81 -12.69 21.69
CA SER A 80 -21.59 -12.71 23.15
C SER A 80 -21.25 -14.10 23.72
N THR A 81 -21.44 -15.19 22.97
CA THR A 81 -21.10 -16.57 23.35
C THR A 81 -19.84 -17.12 22.69
N THR A 82 -19.24 -16.38 21.75
CA THR A 82 -18.03 -16.78 21.03
C THR A 82 -16.79 -16.31 21.77
N ASN A 83 -15.77 -17.17 21.92
CA ASN A 83 -14.49 -16.85 22.58
C ASN A 83 -13.59 -15.88 21.77
N GLY A 84 -14.16 -14.96 20.99
CA GLY A 84 -13.41 -13.96 20.20
C GLY A 84 -12.56 -14.52 19.05
N ARG A 85 -12.64 -15.83 18.74
CA ARG A 85 -11.77 -16.46 17.72
C ARG A 85 -11.99 -15.95 16.29
N ASP A 86 -13.19 -15.44 16.01
CA ASP A 86 -13.56 -14.93 14.68
C ASP A 86 -13.65 -13.38 14.66
N TRP A 87 -12.97 -12.70 15.59
CA TRP A 87 -12.93 -11.23 15.66
C TRP A 87 -11.90 -10.65 14.70
N SER A 88 -12.31 -9.66 13.89
CA SER A 88 -11.41 -8.86 13.05
C SER A 88 -11.74 -7.37 13.16
N TYR A 89 -10.79 -6.59 13.69
CA TYR A 89 -10.92 -5.14 13.82
C TYR A 89 -11.06 -4.44 12.46
N TYR A 90 -10.24 -4.82 11.48
CA TYR A 90 -10.28 -4.19 10.16
C TYR A 90 -11.49 -4.60 9.32
N GLU A 91 -12.16 -5.71 9.64
CA GLU A 91 -13.48 -5.99 9.06
C GLU A 91 -14.54 -5.03 9.61
N ARG A 92 -14.51 -4.71 10.91
CA ARG A 92 -15.39 -3.68 11.49
C ARG A 92 -15.09 -2.30 10.89
N TRP A 93 -13.81 -2.01 10.65
CA TRP A 93 -13.34 -0.81 9.94
C TRP A 93 -13.90 -0.72 8.52
N MET A 94 -13.85 -1.81 7.75
CA MET A 94 -14.37 -1.86 6.39
C MET A 94 -15.89 -1.63 6.37
N LEU A 95 -16.64 -2.30 7.24
CA LEU A 95 -18.08 -2.08 7.37
C LEU A 95 -18.42 -0.63 7.68
N ALA A 96 -17.71 -0.01 8.63
CA ALA A 96 -17.90 1.39 8.96
C ALA A 96 -17.62 2.30 7.76
N LEU A 97 -16.55 2.01 6.99
CA LEU A 97 -16.18 2.77 5.80
C LEU A 97 -17.26 2.68 4.73
N GLU A 98 -17.78 1.48 4.46
CA GLU A 98 -18.90 1.24 3.54
C GLU A 98 -20.12 2.06 3.93
N GLU A 99 -20.53 2.00 5.21
CA GLU A 99 -21.68 2.78 5.71
C GLU A 99 -21.45 4.31 5.56
N VAL A 100 -20.22 4.81 5.78
CA VAL A 100 -19.92 6.23 5.56
C VAL A 100 -20.08 6.61 4.09
N VAL A 101 -19.40 5.90 3.19
CA VAL A 101 -19.37 6.28 1.77
C VAL A 101 -20.74 6.12 1.11
N GLU A 102 -21.53 5.13 1.54
CA GLU A 102 -22.93 4.97 1.12
C GLU A 102 -23.80 6.12 1.61
N SER A 103 -23.76 6.43 2.91
CA SER A 103 -24.60 7.49 3.48
C SER A 103 -24.29 8.89 2.93
N ARG A 104 -23.05 9.10 2.45
CA ARG A 104 -22.63 10.32 1.77
C ARG A 104 -22.89 10.29 0.25
N GLY A 105 -23.47 9.21 -0.29
CA GLY A 105 -23.82 9.06 -1.69
C GLY A 105 -22.62 8.96 -2.64
N MET A 106 -21.45 8.56 -2.13
CA MET A 106 -20.23 8.45 -2.94
C MET A 106 -20.19 7.18 -3.77
N VAL A 107 -20.76 6.10 -3.22
CA VAL A 107 -20.84 4.78 -3.85
C VAL A 107 -22.19 4.18 -3.47
N THR A 108 -22.80 3.42 -4.36
CA THR A 108 -24.00 2.62 -4.04
C THR A 108 -23.63 1.17 -3.74
N PRO A 109 -24.44 0.44 -2.96
CA PRO A 109 -24.23 -1.00 -2.74
C PRO A 109 -24.12 -1.78 -4.05
N ASP A 110 -24.96 -1.45 -5.04
CA ASP A 110 -24.91 -2.06 -6.38
C ASP A 110 -23.58 -1.81 -7.11
N GLU A 111 -22.96 -0.65 -6.91
CA GLU A 111 -21.68 -0.32 -7.51
C GLU A 111 -20.54 -1.13 -6.87
N ILE A 112 -20.55 -1.28 -5.54
CA ILE A 112 -19.62 -2.15 -4.81
C ILE A 112 -19.77 -3.58 -5.30
N ASP A 113 -20.98 -4.11 -5.33
CA ASP A 113 -21.28 -5.48 -5.75
C ASP A 113 -20.84 -5.75 -7.19
N ARG A 114 -21.16 -4.83 -8.10
CA ARG A 114 -20.76 -4.92 -9.51
C ARG A 114 -19.24 -4.92 -9.63
N ARG A 115 -18.54 -4.07 -8.87
CA ARG A 115 -17.08 -3.98 -8.92
C ARG A 115 -16.42 -5.22 -8.31
N THR A 116 -16.95 -5.74 -7.22
CA THR A 116 -16.50 -6.99 -6.58
C THR A 116 -16.62 -8.17 -7.54
N LYS A 117 -17.78 -8.32 -8.19
CA LYS A 117 -17.99 -9.35 -9.23
C LYS A 117 -16.98 -9.21 -10.36
N GLN A 118 -16.80 -8.00 -10.90
CA GLN A 118 -15.83 -7.73 -11.94
C GLN A 118 -14.39 -8.12 -11.54
N ILE A 119 -13.99 -7.84 -10.30
CA ILE A 119 -12.65 -8.19 -9.79
C ILE A 119 -12.51 -9.71 -9.64
N LEU A 120 -13.51 -10.41 -9.10
CA LEU A 120 -13.51 -11.87 -8.94
C LEU A 120 -13.50 -12.61 -10.29
N GLU A 121 -14.16 -12.04 -11.29
CA GLU A 121 -14.20 -12.57 -12.67
C GLU A 121 -12.91 -12.28 -13.45
N THR A 122 -12.10 -11.31 -13.02
CA THR A 122 -10.82 -10.99 -13.65
C THR A 122 -9.74 -11.96 -13.16
N PRO A 123 -9.14 -12.80 -14.03
CA PRO A 123 -8.08 -13.71 -13.62
C PRO A 123 -6.86 -12.93 -13.10
N ALA A 124 -6.25 -13.42 -12.02
CA ALA A 124 -5.13 -12.76 -11.33
C ALA A 124 -3.92 -12.43 -12.24
N ASN A 125 -3.86 -13.04 -13.43
CA ASN A 125 -2.80 -12.83 -14.41
C ASN A 125 -3.05 -11.71 -15.42
N ALA A 126 -4.23 -11.09 -15.44
CA ALA A 126 -4.63 -10.15 -16.49
C ALA A 126 -3.79 -8.86 -16.53
N ASN A 127 -3.05 -8.57 -15.45
CA ASN A 127 -2.23 -7.37 -15.32
C ASN A 127 -0.75 -7.65 -14.95
N HIS A 128 -0.26 -8.88 -15.19
CA HIS A 128 1.19 -9.10 -15.09
C HIS A 128 1.89 -8.30 -16.20
N GLN A 129 2.51 -7.18 -15.82
CA GLN A 129 3.65 -6.68 -16.57
C GLN A 129 4.67 -7.83 -16.62
N HIS A 130 4.84 -8.42 -17.81
CA HIS A 130 6.01 -9.25 -18.06
C HIS A 130 7.21 -8.35 -17.83
N ALA A 131 7.99 -8.64 -16.78
CA ALA A 131 9.33 -8.08 -16.67
C ALA A 131 10.09 -8.55 -17.91
N VAL A 132 10.18 -7.69 -18.92
CA VAL A 132 11.11 -7.86 -20.03
C VAL A 132 12.49 -7.73 -19.41
N ARG A 133 13.06 -8.87 -19.01
CA ARG A 133 14.47 -8.98 -18.60
C ARG A 133 15.30 -9.08 -19.87
N GLU A 134 15.36 -8.01 -20.65
CA GLU A 134 16.49 -7.89 -21.57
C GLU A 134 17.75 -7.82 -20.72
N PRO A 135 18.73 -8.72 -20.94
CA PRO A 135 19.98 -8.68 -20.19
C PRO A 135 20.71 -7.38 -20.54
N ILE A 136 20.85 -6.49 -19.56
CA ILE A 136 21.76 -5.34 -19.68
C ILE A 136 23.17 -5.92 -19.73
N THR A 137 23.76 -6.01 -20.92
CA THR A 137 25.16 -6.40 -21.08
C THR A 137 26.02 -5.27 -20.51
N VAL A 138 26.55 -5.46 -19.29
CA VAL A 138 27.63 -4.61 -18.80
C VAL A 138 28.87 -4.88 -19.66
N SER A 139 29.34 -3.86 -20.39
CA SER A 139 30.65 -3.95 -21.03
C SER A 139 31.71 -4.10 -19.94
N PRO A 140 32.62 -5.09 -20.01
CA PRO A 140 33.70 -5.19 -19.04
C PRO A 140 34.55 -3.93 -19.15
N ALA A 141 34.73 -3.25 -18.02
CA ALA A 141 35.67 -2.14 -17.90
C ALA A 141 37.04 -2.61 -18.41
N ALA A 142 37.57 -1.89 -19.39
CA ALA A 142 38.90 -2.14 -19.94
C ALA A 142 39.90 -2.24 -18.78
N SER A 143 40.60 -3.38 -18.74
CA SER A 143 41.65 -3.67 -17.78
C SER A 143 42.70 -2.57 -17.84
N THR A 144 42.82 -1.84 -16.73
CA THR A 144 43.91 -0.88 -16.50
C THR A 144 45.22 -1.65 -16.34
N ALA A 145 45.87 -1.94 -17.46
CA ALA A 145 47.22 -2.49 -17.47
C ALA A 145 48.22 -1.35 -17.20
N HIS A 146 48.98 -1.46 -16.12
CA HIS A 146 50.13 -0.60 -15.86
C HIS A 146 51.39 -1.46 -15.70
N LEU A 147 52.24 -1.52 -16.73
CA LEU A 147 53.69 -1.27 -16.65
C LEU A 147 54.36 -1.29 -18.05
N GLY A 148 55.52 -0.63 -18.14
CA GLY A 148 56.34 -0.25 -19.32
C GLY A 148 56.49 -1.29 -20.44
N GLU A 149 56.82 -0.91 -21.68
CA GLU A 149 58.10 -0.35 -22.18
C GLU A 149 57.88 0.23 -23.61
N ARG A 150 58.12 1.52 -23.89
CA ARG A 150 59.30 2.18 -24.54
C ARG A 150 59.42 2.16 -26.11
N TRP A 151 59.19 3.36 -26.72
CA TRP A 151 59.90 4.02 -27.88
C TRP A 151 59.51 3.69 -29.36
N PRO A 152 59.75 4.57 -30.37
CA PRO A 152 59.22 5.93 -30.68
C PRO A 152 58.72 6.02 -32.16
N ILE A 153 58.23 7.17 -32.63
CA ILE A 153 58.79 7.83 -33.84
C ILE A 153 58.29 9.27 -33.93
N ASP A 154 59.26 10.18 -33.86
CA ASP A 154 59.16 11.58 -34.21
C ASP A 154 58.82 11.75 -35.70
N ARG A 155 57.83 12.58 -36.00
CA ARG A 155 57.86 13.50 -37.14
C ARG A 155 57.10 14.77 -36.78
N THR A 156 57.83 15.76 -36.28
CA THR A 156 57.66 17.15 -36.74
C THR A 156 57.99 17.20 -38.27
N PRO A 157 57.51 18.17 -39.08
CA PRO A 157 57.54 19.59 -38.73
C PRO A 157 56.44 20.53 -39.26
N SER A 158 56.43 21.70 -38.62
CA SER A 158 56.32 23.06 -39.17
C SER A 158 55.05 23.57 -39.87
N ALA A 159 54.48 24.57 -39.19
CA ALA A 159 54.39 25.98 -39.61
C ALA A 159 53.19 26.47 -40.45
N HIS A 160 52.94 27.77 -40.20
CA HIS A 160 51.98 28.73 -40.77
C HIS A 160 50.62 28.75 -40.04
N SER A 161 50.21 29.86 -39.41
CA SER A 161 50.72 31.24 -39.40
C SER A 161 50.21 32.00 -38.18
#